data_AF-A0A4R4RU98-F1
#
_entry.id   AF-A0A4R4RU98-F1
#
_cell.length_a   1.000
_cell.length_b   1.000
_cell.length_c   1.000
_cell.angle_alpha   90.00
_cell.angle_beta   90.00
_cell.angle_gamma   90.00
#
_symmetry.space_group_name_H-M   'P 1'
#
loop_
_entity.id
_entity.type
_entity.pdbx_description
1 polymer ?
#
loop_
_entity_poly.entity_id
_entity_poly.type
_entity_poly.pdbx_seq_one_letter_code
_entity_poly.pdbx_strand_id
1 'polypeptide(L)'
;MASLTAGAFLLAVVIGVNPMRWVHGRWVAVGLLMATIVFGTWFLWVTSRSRHVRWLTVGAAVCVTSVLALWVFCTGYMFNPHWRVTKTVSSPDGRFELTSEVGFPGLSMDPEQRVRLRTGRGAFAQSTTVWYGGENESPEVMRFAGGNRIEVGSRSCLVRAEFNRWTLWLSPWNGSDPYVIECPTARGSRLVP
;
A
#
# COMPACT_ATOMS: atom_id res chain seq x y z
N MET A 1 -8.30 -29.89 13.20
CA MET A 1 -8.30 -29.29 11.83
C MET A 1 -9.04 -27.95 11.77
N ALA A 2 -10.15 -27.75 12.51
CA ALA A 2 -10.86 -26.46 12.54
C ALA A 2 -10.04 -25.26 13.06
N SER A 3 -9.00 -25.48 13.88
CA SER A 3 -8.17 -24.39 14.42
C SER A 3 -7.18 -23.80 13.41
N LEU A 4 -6.72 -24.59 12.42
CA LEU A 4 -5.79 -24.12 11.39
C LEU A 4 -6.49 -23.25 10.34
N THR A 5 -7.73 -23.61 9.96
CA THR A 5 -8.55 -22.80 9.05
C THR A 5 -9.04 -21.52 9.70
N ALA A 6 -9.46 -21.58 10.97
CA ALA A 6 -9.80 -20.37 11.73
C ALA A 6 -8.59 -19.45 11.91
N GLY A 7 -7.40 -20.00 12.17
CA GLY A 7 -6.16 -19.24 12.27
C GLY A 7 -5.76 -18.56 10.96
N ALA A 8 -5.86 -19.26 9.82
CA ALA A 8 -5.58 -18.69 8.50
C ALA A 8 -6.59 -17.60 8.11
N PHE A 9 -7.87 -17.79 8.45
CA PHE A 9 -8.91 -16.80 8.21
C PHE A 9 -8.70 -15.55 9.08
N LEU A 10 -8.41 -15.71 10.38
CA LEU A 10 -8.04 -14.61 11.27
C LEU A 10 -6.80 -13.88 10.78
N LEU A 11 -5.77 -14.59 10.29
CA LEU A 11 -4.59 -13.96 9.73
C LEU A 11 -4.93 -13.15 8.47
N ALA A 12 -5.75 -13.69 7.58
CA ALA A 12 -6.21 -12.99 6.37
C ALA A 12 -7.04 -11.75 6.72
N VAL A 13 -7.90 -11.82 7.74
CA VAL A 13 -8.68 -10.69 8.24
C VAL A 13 -7.77 -9.64 8.88
N VAL A 14 -6.82 -10.03 9.74
CA VAL A 14 -5.90 -9.09 10.40
C VAL A 14 -5.00 -8.37 9.38
N ILE A 15 -4.50 -9.09 8.37
CA ILE A 15 -3.71 -8.49 7.29
C ILE A 15 -4.60 -7.59 6.40
N GLY A 16 -5.85 -7.99 6.17
CA GLY A 16 -6.85 -7.22 5.41
C GLY A 16 -7.35 -5.96 6.12
N VAL A 17 -7.35 -5.93 7.46
CA VAL A 17 -7.76 -4.77 8.28
C VAL A 17 -6.69 -3.67 8.30
N ASN A 18 -5.43 -3.98 7.94
CA ASN A 18 -4.36 -2.98 7.86
C ASN A 18 -3.67 -2.94 6.48
N PRO A 19 -4.42 -2.79 5.38
CA PRO A 19 -3.90 -2.98 4.02
C PRO A 19 -2.95 -1.85 3.58
N MET A 20 -2.89 -0.74 4.32
CA MET A 20 -2.25 0.51 3.91
C MET A 20 -0.76 0.64 4.29
N ARG A 21 -0.20 -0.23 5.14
CA ARG A 21 1.16 -0.01 5.69
C ARG A 21 2.27 -0.87 5.10
N TRP A 22 1.93 -2.00 4.49
CA TRP A 22 2.91 -2.98 4.03
C TRP A 22 2.91 -3.00 2.51
N VAL A 23 4.04 -2.63 1.89
CA VAL A 23 4.20 -2.61 0.43
C VAL A 23 3.81 -3.97 -0.19
N HIS A 24 4.08 -5.05 0.53
CA HIS A 24 3.77 -6.42 0.12
C HIS A 24 2.61 -7.08 0.89
N GLY A 25 2.04 -6.45 1.91
CA GLY A 25 1.03 -7.07 2.80
C GLY A 25 -0.21 -7.54 2.03
N ARG A 26 -0.65 -6.74 1.06
CA ARG A 26 -1.74 -7.11 0.13
C ARG A 26 -1.47 -8.40 -0.63
N TRP A 27 -0.24 -8.64 -1.08
CA TRP A 27 0.13 -9.83 -1.83
C TRP A 27 0.22 -11.07 -0.93
N VAL A 28 0.65 -10.89 0.32
CA VAL A 28 0.65 -11.95 1.33
C VAL A 28 -0.79 -12.36 1.67
N ALA A 29 -1.71 -11.40 1.86
CA ALA A 29 -3.13 -11.69 2.10
C ALA A 29 -3.77 -12.44 0.92
N VAL A 30 -3.55 -11.98 -0.32
CA VAL A 30 -4.04 -12.66 -1.53
C VAL A 30 -3.46 -14.08 -1.63
N GLY A 31 -2.17 -14.26 -1.36
CA GLY A 31 -1.54 -15.58 -1.35
C GLY A 31 -2.15 -16.53 -0.33
N LEU A 32 -2.40 -16.06 0.90
CA LEU A 32 -3.05 -16.85 1.95
C LEU A 32 -4.49 -17.23 1.61
N LEU A 33 -5.25 -16.30 1.01
CA LEU A 33 -6.60 -16.56 0.54
C LEU A 33 -6.61 -17.65 -0.54
N MET A 34 -5.73 -17.53 -1.54
CA MET A 34 -5.60 -18.52 -2.61
C MET A 34 -5.20 -19.90 -2.06
N ALA A 35 -4.25 -19.96 -1.12
CA ALA A 35 -3.90 -21.20 -0.45
C ALA A 35 -5.12 -21.83 0.25
N THR A 36 -5.92 -21.01 0.95
CA THR A 36 -7.13 -21.49 1.66
C THR A 36 -8.16 -22.07 0.69
N ILE A 37 -8.37 -21.44 -0.46
CA ILE A 37 -9.29 -21.94 -1.51
C ILE A 37 -8.79 -23.28 -2.06
N VAL A 38 -7.50 -23.37 -2.40
CA VAL A 38 -6.91 -24.61 -2.95
C VAL A 38 -6.99 -25.75 -1.94
N PHE A 39 -6.59 -25.52 -0.70
CA PHE A 39 -6.66 -26.53 0.36
C PHE A 39 -8.10 -26.93 0.70
N GLY A 40 -9.03 -25.98 0.77
CA GLY A 40 -10.44 -26.26 1.01
C GLY A 40 -11.05 -27.11 -0.10
N THR A 41 -10.75 -26.77 -1.36
CA THR A 41 -11.23 -27.51 -2.54
C THR A 41 -10.65 -28.93 -2.57
N TRP A 42 -9.35 -29.08 -2.33
CA TRP A 42 -8.68 -30.39 -2.27
C TRP A 42 -9.27 -31.26 -1.15
N PHE A 43 -9.46 -30.70 0.05
CA PHE A 43 -10.03 -31.43 1.18
C PHE A 43 -11.46 -31.91 0.91
N LEU A 44 -12.31 -31.04 0.35
CA LEU A 44 -13.69 -31.40 -0.03
C LEU A 44 -13.73 -32.44 -1.15
N TRP A 45 -12.78 -32.39 -2.08
CA TRP A 45 -12.65 -33.40 -3.14
C TRP A 45 -12.30 -34.78 -2.57
N VAL A 46 -11.33 -34.85 -1.65
CA VAL A 46 -10.88 -36.10 -1.01
C VAL A 46 -11.95 -36.69 -0.11
N THR A 47 -12.63 -35.85 0.68
CA THR A 47 -13.61 -36.31 1.69
C THR A 47 -14.99 -36.62 1.12
N SER A 48 -15.36 -36.05 -0.04
CA SER A 48 -16.66 -36.32 -0.65
C SER A 48 -16.68 -37.66 -1.39
N ARG A 49 -17.67 -38.50 -1.08
CA ARG A 49 -17.98 -39.77 -1.79
C ARG A 49 -18.85 -39.57 -3.03
N SER A 50 -19.62 -38.48 -3.10
CA SER A 50 -20.56 -38.21 -4.20
C SER A 50 -19.87 -37.49 -5.35
N ARG A 51 -20.02 -38.02 -6.57
CA ARG A 51 -19.51 -37.39 -7.80
C ARG A 51 -20.13 -36.02 -8.05
N HIS A 52 -21.40 -35.80 -7.69
CA HIS A 52 -22.07 -34.50 -7.87
C HIS A 52 -21.50 -33.42 -6.96
N VAL A 53 -21.18 -33.77 -5.71
CA VAL A 53 -20.55 -32.84 -4.75
C VAL A 53 -19.16 -32.42 -5.24
N ARG A 54 -18.40 -33.37 -5.81
CA ARG A 54 -17.08 -33.08 -6.41
C ARG A 54 -17.15 -32.06 -7.54
N TRP A 55 -18.08 -32.25 -8.48
CA TRP A 55 -18.26 -31.33 -9.60
C TRP A 55 -18.73 -29.94 -9.15
N LEU A 56 -19.65 -29.87 -8.20
CA LEU A 56 -20.09 -28.59 -7.61
C LEU A 56 -18.95 -27.86 -6.90
N THR A 57 -18.09 -28.59 -6.17
CA THR A 57 -16.95 -28.01 -5.47
C THR A 57 -15.93 -27.43 -6.44
N VAL A 58 -15.62 -28.15 -7.53
CA VAL A 58 -14.72 -27.66 -8.57
C VAL A 58 -15.31 -26.44 -9.28
N GLY A 59 -16.59 -26.48 -9.65
CA GLY A 59 -17.28 -25.35 -10.29
C GLY A 59 -17.28 -24.09 -9.40
N ALA A 60 -17.58 -24.25 -8.11
CA ALA A 60 -17.55 -23.17 -7.14
C ALA A 60 -16.13 -22.60 -6.96
N ALA A 61 -15.12 -23.47 -6.86
CA ALA A 61 -13.72 -23.04 -6.75
C ALA A 61 -13.29 -22.23 -7.98
N VAL A 62 -13.58 -22.71 -9.19
CA VAL A 62 -13.27 -22.01 -10.44
C VAL A 62 -13.95 -20.64 -10.49
N CYS A 63 -15.25 -20.55 -10.18
CA CYS A 63 -15.97 -19.28 -10.11
C CYS A 63 -15.31 -18.31 -9.12
N VAL A 64 -15.05 -18.74 -7.90
CA VAL A 64 -14.45 -17.89 -6.86
C VAL A 64 -13.05 -17.43 -7.26
N THR A 65 -12.20 -18.33 -7.77
CA THR A 65 -10.86 -17.95 -8.24
C THR A 65 -10.90 -17.00 -9.44
N SER A 66 -11.89 -17.15 -10.33
CA SER A 66 -12.01 -16.29 -11.52
C SER A 66 -12.46 -14.88 -11.13
N VAL A 67 -13.43 -14.77 -10.22
CA VAL A 67 -13.86 -13.48 -9.65
C VAL A 67 -12.72 -12.81 -8.88
N LEU A 68 -11.98 -13.58 -8.07
CA LEU A 68 -10.81 -13.06 -7.37
C LEU A 68 -9.70 -12.62 -8.31
N ALA A 69 -9.41 -13.39 -9.37
CA ALA A 69 -8.41 -13.03 -10.36
C ALA A 69 -8.81 -11.74 -11.10
N LEU A 70 -10.09 -11.63 -11.48
CA LEU A 70 -10.62 -10.41 -12.10
C LEU A 70 -10.55 -9.23 -11.14
N TRP A 71 -10.91 -9.42 -9.86
CA TRP A 71 -10.81 -8.39 -8.84
C TRP A 71 -9.35 -7.97 -8.62
N VAL A 72 -8.41 -8.91 -8.47
CA VAL A 72 -6.97 -8.63 -8.35
C VAL A 72 -6.44 -7.93 -9.61
N PHE A 73 -6.91 -8.28 -10.80
CA PHE A 73 -6.54 -7.61 -12.05
C PHE A 73 -7.03 -6.16 -12.06
N CYS A 74 -8.31 -5.93 -11.78
CA CYS A 74 -8.90 -4.60 -11.75
C CYS A 74 -8.28 -3.72 -10.64
N THR A 75 -8.14 -4.27 -9.44
CA THR A 75 -7.53 -3.57 -8.30
C THR A 75 -6.02 -3.41 -8.47
N GLY A 76 -5.31 -4.37 -9.07
CA GLY A 76 -3.89 -4.28 -9.36
C GLY A 76 -3.57 -3.10 -10.28
N TYR A 77 -4.40 -2.90 -11.31
CA TYR A 77 -4.30 -1.72 -12.19
C TYR A 77 -4.69 -0.42 -11.47
N MET A 78 -5.76 -0.43 -10.68
CA MET A 78 -6.21 0.79 -9.98
C MET A 78 -5.30 1.21 -8.81
N PHE A 79 -4.67 0.25 -8.12
CA PHE A 79 -3.91 0.47 -6.87
C PHE A 79 -2.40 0.20 -7.00
N ASN A 80 -1.90 -0.17 -8.16
CA ASN A 80 -0.47 -0.17 -8.46
C ASN A 80 -0.21 0.70 -9.68
N PRO A 81 -0.40 2.02 -9.54
CA PRO A 81 -0.18 2.91 -10.65
C PRO A 81 1.31 2.85 -11.01
N HIS A 82 1.66 2.99 -12.28
CA HIS A 82 3.04 2.83 -12.74
C HIS A 82 3.87 4.03 -12.29
N TRP A 83 4.25 4.02 -11.00
CA TRP A 83 5.06 5.05 -10.38
C TRP A 83 6.52 4.77 -10.66
N ARG A 84 7.12 5.64 -11.46
CA ARG A 84 8.55 5.65 -11.70
C ARG A 84 9.23 6.50 -10.62
N VAL A 85 10.20 5.91 -9.93
CA VAL A 85 11.05 6.66 -9.01
C VAL A 85 11.96 7.58 -9.82
N THR A 86 11.93 8.88 -9.54
CA THR A 86 12.74 9.90 -10.22
C THR A 86 13.92 10.35 -9.37
N LYS A 87 13.75 10.43 -8.05
CA LYS A 87 14.80 10.86 -7.12
C LYS A 87 14.67 10.11 -5.80
N THR A 88 15.80 9.72 -5.21
CA THR A 88 15.84 9.10 -3.88
C THR A 88 16.83 9.83 -3.00
N VAL A 89 16.46 10.08 -1.75
CA VAL A 89 17.32 10.63 -0.70
C VAL A 89 17.26 9.68 0.49
N SER A 90 18.41 9.15 0.89
CA SER A 90 18.50 8.26 2.04
C SER A 90 18.72 9.04 3.34
N SER A 91 18.23 8.51 4.45
CA SER A 91 18.51 9.06 5.77
C SER A 91 19.98 8.86 6.12
N PRO A 92 20.55 9.68 7.03
CA PRO A 92 21.95 9.55 7.46
C PRO A 92 22.30 8.17 8.04
N ASP A 93 21.32 7.49 8.64
CA ASP A 93 21.46 6.15 9.19
C ASP A 93 21.09 5.02 8.21
N GLY A 94 20.73 5.36 6.96
CA GLY A 94 20.42 4.41 5.88
C GLY A 94 19.15 3.57 6.07
N ARG A 95 18.37 3.82 7.13
CA ARG A 95 17.17 3.05 7.45
C ARG A 95 15.92 3.52 6.72
N PHE A 96 15.89 4.79 6.33
CA PHE A 96 14.74 5.41 5.68
C PHE A 96 15.15 6.05 4.35
N GLU A 97 14.22 6.07 3.41
CA GLU A 97 14.41 6.67 2.10
C GLU A 97 13.22 7.57 1.76
N LEU A 98 13.50 8.79 1.32
CA LEU A 98 12.52 9.63 0.65
C LEU A 98 12.64 9.39 -0.85
N THR A 99 11.57 8.92 -1.48
CA THR A 99 11.51 8.66 -2.92
C THR A 99 10.49 9.58 -3.56
N SER A 100 10.95 10.41 -4.50
CA SER A 100 10.08 11.12 -5.43
C SER A 100 9.66 10.16 -6.53
N GLU A 101 8.35 10.05 -6.75
CA GLU A 101 7.73 9.15 -7.70
C GLU A 101 6.83 9.96 -8.63
N VAL A 102 6.88 9.66 -9.92
CA VAL A 102 5.99 10.23 -10.95
C VAL A 102 5.21 9.10 -11.60
N GLY A 103 3.90 9.25 -11.74
CA GLY A 103 3.06 8.22 -12.31
C GLY A 103 1.62 8.66 -12.45
N PHE A 104 0.80 7.78 -13.02
CA PHE A 104 -0.61 8.03 -13.29
C PHE A 104 -1.43 7.32 -12.22
N PRO A 105 -2.09 8.00 -11.27
CA PRO A 105 -2.89 7.32 -10.24
C PRO A 105 -4.11 6.61 -10.87
N GLY A 106 -4.19 5.30 -10.70
CA GLY A 106 -5.31 4.49 -11.18
C GLY A 106 -5.56 4.64 -12.68
N LEU A 107 -6.72 5.22 -13.04
CA LEU A 107 -7.15 5.46 -14.42
C LEU A 107 -6.94 6.91 -14.87
N SER A 108 -6.27 7.76 -14.08
CA SER A 108 -5.98 9.14 -14.48
C SER A 108 -5.07 9.16 -15.72
N MET A 109 -5.32 10.10 -16.65
CA MET A 109 -4.41 10.38 -17.76
C MET A 109 -3.38 11.46 -17.42
N ASP A 110 -3.56 12.15 -16.29
CA ASP A 110 -2.65 13.22 -15.88
C ASP A 110 -1.58 12.65 -14.94
N PRO A 111 -0.28 12.91 -15.22
CA PRO A 111 0.79 12.44 -14.37
C PRO A 111 0.83 13.24 -13.08
N GLU A 112 0.78 12.54 -11.96
CA GLU A 112 0.96 13.12 -10.63
C GLU A 112 2.38 12.90 -10.13
N GLN A 113 2.83 13.78 -9.24
CA GLN A 113 4.06 13.61 -8.49
C GLN A 113 3.75 13.38 -7.02
N ARG A 114 4.48 12.47 -6.38
CA ARG A 114 4.39 12.27 -4.93
C ARG A 114 5.74 11.97 -4.34
N VAL A 115 5.90 12.31 -3.07
CA VAL A 115 7.07 11.90 -2.29
C VAL A 115 6.64 10.92 -1.22
N ARG A 116 7.31 9.77 -1.19
CA ARG A 116 7.07 8.73 -0.19
C ARG A 116 8.25 8.59 0.74
N LEU A 117 7.97 8.42 2.02
CA LEU A 117 8.92 7.94 3.01
C LEU A 117 8.80 6.42 3.09
N ARG A 118 9.91 5.72 2.90
CA ARG A 118 9.99 4.26 2.91
C ARG A 118 10.97 3.78 3.98
N THR A 119 10.67 2.65 4.59
CA THR A 119 11.63 1.87 5.39
C THR A 119 12.43 0.98 4.45
N GLY A 120 13.65 1.38 4.11
CA GLY A 120 14.64 0.65 3.30
C GLY A 120 14.12 -0.36 2.25
N ARG A 121 14.85 -1.46 2.08
CA ARG A 121 14.51 -2.58 1.17
C ARG A 121 14.10 -3.81 1.98
N GLY A 122 13.09 -4.56 1.52
CA GLY A 122 12.71 -5.86 2.09
C GLY A 122 11.22 -6.19 1.97
N ALA A 123 10.86 -7.44 2.30
CA ALA A 123 9.47 -7.95 2.23
C ALA A 123 8.49 -7.22 3.19
N PHE A 124 9.03 -6.56 4.21
CA PHE A 124 8.29 -5.80 5.22
C PHE A 124 8.52 -4.30 5.09
N ALA A 125 8.99 -3.84 3.93
CA ALA A 125 9.09 -2.42 3.65
C ALA A 125 7.71 -1.76 3.79
N GLN A 126 7.67 -0.75 4.64
CA GLN A 126 6.55 0.15 4.83
C GLN A 126 6.80 1.42 4.02
N SER A 127 5.71 2.02 3.54
CA SER A 127 5.78 3.32 2.89
C SER A 127 4.61 4.20 3.33
N THR A 128 4.87 5.49 3.45
CA THR A 128 3.86 6.53 3.69
C THR A 128 4.05 7.64 2.68
N THR A 129 2.98 8.27 2.22
CA THR A 129 3.09 9.44 1.34
C THR A 129 3.21 10.69 2.21
N VAL A 130 4.24 11.49 1.94
CA VAL A 130 4.55 12.71 2.71
C VAL A 130 4.05 13.96 1.99
N TRP A 131 4.04 13.92 0.66
CA TRP A 131 3.71 15.08 -0.16
C TRP A 131 3.10 14.64 -1.49
N TYR A 132 2.15 15.45 -1.98
CA TYR A 132 1.54 15.34 -3.30
C TYR A 132 1.74 16.65 -4.04
N GLY A 133 2.26 16.56 -5.26
CA GLY A 133 2.40 17.68 -6.18
C GLY A 133 1.33 17.62 -7.25
N GLY A 134 0.95 18.80 -7.76
CA GLY A 134 0.18 18.89 -8.99
C GLY A 134 0.98 18.41 -10.20
N GLU A 135 0.35 18.47 -11.37
CA GLU A 135 0.97 18.11 -12.65
C GLU A 135 2.32 18.84 -12.83
N ASN A 136 3.39 18.07 -13.04
CA ASN A 136 4.76 18.56 -13.21
C ASN A 136 5.39 19.33 -12.03
N GLU A 137 4.76 19.40 -10.86
CA GLU A 137 5.36 20.01 -9.68
C GLU A 137 6.35 19.03 -9.05
N SER A 138 7.65 19.29 -9.19
CA SER A 138 8.70 18.49 -8.56
C SER A 138 9.15 19.13 -7.25
N PRO A 139 9.39 18.33 -6.18
CA PRO A 139 9.87 18.86 -4.92
C PRO A 139 11.30 19.42 -5.11
N GLU A 140 11.44 20.73 -4.94
CA GLU A 140 12.75 21.39 -4.92
C GLU A 140 13.54 21.00 -3.67
N VAL A 141 12.85 20.91 -2.54
CA VAL A 141 13.39 20.49 -1.26
C VAL A 141 12.93 19.07 -0.97
N MET A 142 13.88 18.16 -0.77
CA MET A 142 13.63 16.80 -0.29
C MET A 142 14.82 16.37 0.56
N ARG A 143 14.70 16.43 1.88
CA ARG A 143 15.80 16.13 2.80
C ARG A 143 15.35 15.64 4.17
N PHE A 144 16.25 14.95 4.87
CA PHE A 144 16.13 14.68 6.30
C PHE A 144 16.73 15.84 7.08
N ALA A 145 15.95 16.44 7.99
CA ALA A 145 16.37 17.57 8.82
C ALA A 145 17.00 17.13 10.17
N GLY A 146 17.37 15.85 10.28
CA GLY A 146 17.95 15.24 11.48
C GLY A 146 16.90 14.55 12.35
N GLY A 147 17.35 13.53 13.11
CA GLY A 147 16.45 12.72 13.94
C GLY A 147 15.36 12.04 13.11
N ASN A 148 14.11 12.39 13.38
CA ASN A 148 12.92 11.84 12.72
C ASN A 148 12.20 12.87 11.86
N ARG A 149 12.91 13.92 11.44
CA ARG A 149 12.30 15.08 10.78
C ARG A 149 12.64 15.10 9.31
N ILE A 150 11.66 15.48 8.51
CA ILE A 150 11.76 15.56 7.06
C ILE A 150 11.22 16.91 6.58
N GLU A 151 11.82 17.39 5.50
CA GLU A 151 11.35 18.55 4.77
C GLU A 151 11.18 18.19 3.31
N VAL A 152 9.98 18.41 2.80
CA VAL A 152 9.60 18.07 1.42
C VAL A 152 8.72 19.19 0.85
N GLY A 153 9.04 19.69 -0.33
CA GLY A 153 8.16 20.65 -1.00
C GLY A 153 8.86 21.54 -2.02
N SER A 154 8.15 22.57 -2.48
CA SER A 154 8.60 23.61 -3.39
C SER A 154 8.86 24.92 -2.63
N ARG A 155 9.35 25.97 -3.33
CA ARG A 155 9.56 27.30 -2.71
C ARG A 155 8.29 27.91 -2.15
N SER A 156 7.15 27.61 -2.78
CA SER A 156 5.83 28.12 -2.40
C SER A 156 5.14 27.24 -1.37
N CYS A 157 5.52 25.98 -1.22
CA CYS A 157 4.91 25.06 -0.27
C CYS A 157 5.93 24.06 0.30
N LEU A 158 6.33 24.26 1.56
CA LEU A 158 7.28 23.39 2.26
C LEU A 158 6.58 22.64 3.40
N VAL A 159 6.51 21.31 3.27
CA VAL A 159 6.01 20.43 4.32
C VAL A 159 7.15 20.08 5.26
N ARG A 160 6.95 20.36 6.55
CA ARG A 160 7.86 19.96 7.64
C ARG A 160 7.15 18.99 8.57
N ALA A 161 7.61 17.74 8.58
CA ALA A 161 6.97 16.68 9.36
C ALA A 161 7.98 15.92 10.22
N GLU A 162 7.50 15.41 11.34
CA GLU A 162 8.18 14.42 12.16
C GLU A 162 7.49 13.06 11.98
N PHE A 163 8.26 12.01 11.73
CA PHE A 163 7.72 10.67 11.50
C PHE A 163 8.03 9.72 12.64
N ASN A 164 7.08 8.84 12.98
CA ASN A 164 7.36 7.75 13.90
C ASN A 164 8.16 6.66 13.19
N ARG A 165 9.33 6.30 13.71
CA ARG A 165 10.23 5.31 13.11
C ARG A 165 9.62 3.91 12.94
N TRP A 166 8.64 3.56 13.77
CA TRP A 166 8.02 2.23 13.79
C TRP A 166 6.76 2.13 12.94
N THR A 167 5.99 3.21 12.89
CA THR A 167 4.69 3.23 12.20
C THR A 167 4.69 4.02 10.91
N LEU A 168 5.76 4.78 10.64
CA LEU A 168 5.86 5.81 9.59
C LEU A 168 4.72 6.84 9.65
N TRP A 169 4.05 6.98 10.79
CA TRP A 169 3.00 7.96 10.94
C TRP A 169 3.61 9.37 11.01
N LEU A 170 3.02 10.30 10.27
CA LEU A 170 3.51 11.67 10.15
C LEU A 170 2.77 12.58 11.14
N SER A 171 3.53 13.46 11.78
CA SER A 171 3.03 14.48 12.71
C SER A 171 3.67 15.84 12.38
N PRO A 172 2.99 16.96 12.65
CA PRO A 172 3.59 18.27 12.46
C PRO A 172 4.76 18.47 13.44
N TRP A 173 5.87 19.03 12.95
CA TRP A 173 7.10 19.22 13.74
C TRP A 173 6.85 20.08 15.01
N ASN A 174 5.95 21.07 14.98
CA ASN A 174 5.79 22.05 16.07
C ASN A 174 4.44 22.01 16.83
N GLY A 175 3.65 20.95 16.72
CA GLY A 175 2.43 20.78 17.53
C GLY A 175 1.29 21.80 17.26
N SER A 176 1.50 22.79 16.40
CA SER A 176 0.46 23.67 15.87
C SER A 176 -0.24 22.98 14.69
N ASP A 177 -1.54 22.69 14.89
CA ASP A 177 -2.54 22.06 14.03
C ASP A 177 -2.14 20.84 13.17
N PRO A 178 -2.85 19.69 13.30
CA PRO A 178 -2.44 18.44 12.68
C PRO A 178 -2.61 18.31 11.16
N TYR A 179 -3.11 19.32 10.43
CA TYR A 179 -3.53 19.10 9.02
C TYR A 179 -3.34 20.25 8.03
N VAL A 180 -2.45 21.21 8.25
CA VAL A 180 -2.18 22.20 7.18
C VAL A 180 -1.15 21.66 6.20
N ILE A 181 -1.58 20.78 5.30
CA ILE A 181 -0.98 20.64 3.96
C ILE A 181 -1.97 21.28 2.98
N GLU A 182 -2.16 22.59 3.10
CA GLU A 182 -2.79 23.37 2.04
C GLU A 182 -1.67 23.99 1.20
N CYS A 183 -1.17 23.23 0.22
CA CYS A 183 -0.65 23.85 -0.98
C CYS A 183 -1.89 24.17 -1.85
N PRO A 184 -2.31 25.43 -2.00
CA PRO A 184 -3.61 25.78 -2.60
C PRO A 184 -3.70 25.48 -4.12
N THR A 185 -2.66 24.92 -4.72
CA THR A 185 -2.52 24.73 -6.16
C THR A 185 -2.79 23.30 -6.64
N ALA A 186 -2.80 22.30 -5.76
CA ALA A 186 -3.25 20.96 -6.13
C ALA A 186 -4.76 20.88 -5.88
N ARG A 187 -5.58 20.97 -6.96
CA ARG A 187 -7.03 20.78 -6.89
C ARG A 187 -7.35 19.50 -6.09
N GLY A 188 -7.90 19.66 -4.89
CA GLY A 188 -8.52 18.57 -4.13
C GLY A 188 -7.59 17.76 -3.23
N SER A 189 -6.72 18.40 -2.44
CA SER A 189 -6.00 17.73 -1.34
C SER A 189 -6.96 17.25 -0.22
N ARG A 190 -7.67 16.16 -0.47
CA ARG A 190 -8.21 15.30 0.59
C ARG A 190 -7.14 14.29 0.99
N LEU A 191 -6.72 14.34 2.25
CA LEU A 191 -6.02 13.22 2.88
C LEU A 191 -6.97 12.02 2.87
N VAL A 192 -6.53 10.91 2.28
CA VAL A 192 -7.16 9.61 2.52
C VAL A 192 -6.70 9.16 3.91
N PRO A 193 -7.62 8.93 4.86
CA PRO A 193 -7.27 8.48 6.21
C PRO A 193 -6.55 7.11 6.22
#